data_AF-A0A5J4T2W1-F1
#
_entry.id   AF-A0A5J4T2W1-F1
#
_cell.length_a   1.000
_cell.length_b   1.000
_cell.length_c   1.000
_cell.angle_alpha   90.00
_cell.angle_beta   90.00
_cell.angle_gamma   90.00
#
_symmetry.space_group_name_H-M   'P 1'
#
loop_
_entity.id
_entity.type
_entity.pdbx_description
1 polymer ?
#
loop_
_entity_poly.entity_id
_entity_poly.type
_entity_poly.pdbx_seq_one_letter_code
_entity_poly.pdbx_strand_id
1 'polypeptide(L)' 'MTVEQILADLNNFPSISGLTGLNNIGNTCYMDSALQCLSNTLPLTDIFLSRRFLSDINKNNPLGCKGKMA' A
#
# COMPACT_ATOMS: atom_id res chain seq x y z
N MET A 1 15.72 -12.57 -28.90
CA MET A 1 15.62 -11.88 -27.60
C MET A 1 15.42 -12.96 -26.56
N THR A 2 16.41 -13.20 -25.69
CA THR A 2 16.39 -14.27 -24.70
C THR A 2 15.61 -13.83 -23.45
N VAL A 3 15.05 -14.78 -22.70
CA VAL A 3 14.26 -14.51 -21.47
C VAL A 3 15.09 -13.75 -20.42
N GLU A 4 16.39 -14.01 -20.39
CA GLU A 4 17.33 -13.34 -19.48
C GLU A 4 17.43 -11.83 -19.73
N GLN A 5 17.38 -11.41 -21.00
CA GLN A 5 17.40 -9.99 -21.36
C GLN A 5 16.14 -9.26 -20.86
N ILE A 6 14.97 -9.92 -20.93
CA ILE A 6 13.69 -9.35 -20.48
C ILE A 6 13.70 -9.13 -18.96
N LEU A 7 14.23 -10.07 -18.18
CA LEU A 7 14.33 -9.94 -16.74
C LEU A 7 15.34 -8.85 -16.32
N ALA A 8 16.45 -8.72 -17.04
CA ALA A 8 17.42 -7.65 -16.80
C ALA A 8 16.82 -6.26 -17.06
N ASP A 9 16.03 -6.12 -18.13
CA ASP A 9 15.35 -4.86 -18.47
C ASP A 9 14.26 -4.51 -17.45
N LEU A 10 13.48 -5.50 -16.98
CA LEU A 10 12.48 -5.30 -15.92
C LEU A 10 13.08 -4.77 -14.61
N ASN A 11 14.31 -5.18 -14.28
CA ASN A 11 15.01 -4.75 -13.07
C ASN A 11 15.66 -3.35 -13.20
N ASN A 12 15.77 -2.81 -14.41
CA ASN A 12 16.36 -1.49 -14.68
C ASN A 12 15.30 -0.37 -14.82
N PHE A 13 14.01 -0.68 -14.68
CA PHE A 13 13.00 0.38 -14.64
C PHE A 13 13.05 1.13 -13.31
N PRO A 14 13.04 2.48 -13.34
CA PRO A 14 12.97 3.26 -12.11
C PRO A 14 11.68 2.94 -11.35
N SER A 15 11.81 2.58 -10.08
CA SER A 15 10.66 2.38 -9.20
C SER A 15 9.97 3.72 -8.96
N ILE A 16 8.77 3.89 -9.51
CA ILE A 16 7.94 5.08 -9.31
C ILE A 16 7.04 4.83 -8.09
N SER A 17 7.14 5.71 -7.08
CA SER A 17 6.30 5.64 -5.88
C SER A 17 4.81 5.73 -6.25
N GLY A 18 3.99 4.89 -5.62
CA GLY A 18 2.56 4.77 -5.92
C GLY A 18 2.23 3.84 -7.09
N LEU A 19 3.21 3.41 -7.90
CA LEU A 19 3.02 2.43 -8.97
C LEU A 19 3.51 1.04 -8.53
N THR A 20 2.93 0.52 -7.45
CA THR A 20 3.28 -0.80 -6.88
C THR A 20 2.06 -1.71 -6.84
N GLY A 21 2.17 -2.89 -7.46
CA GLY A 21 1.13 -3.91 -7.41
C GLY A 21 1.09 -4.63 -6.06
N LEU A 22 -0.07 -5.19 -5.72
CA LEU A 22 -0.24 -6.09 -4.57
C LEU A 22 -0.37 -7.54 -5.07
N ASN A 23 0.35 -8.45 -4.43
CA ASN A 23 0.24 -9.87 -4.74
C ASN A 23 -1.03 -10.43 -4.11
N ASN A 24 -1.90 -11.01 -4.93
CA ASN A 24 -3.07 -11.72 -4.44
C ASN A 24 -2.64 -12.96 -3.65
N ILE A 25 -3.11 -13.06 -2.41
CA ILE A 25 -2.81 -14.16 -1.48
C ILE A 25 -4.02 -15.08 -1.29
N GLY A 26 -4.69 -15.41 -2.40
CA GLY A 26 -5.82 -16.34 -2.45
C GLY A 26 -7.16 -15.63 -2.28
N ASN A 27 -7.85 -15.35 -3.39
CA ASN A 27 -9.13 -14.63 -3.44
C ASN A 27 -9.12 -13.27 -2.71
N THR A 28 -7.96 -12.62 -2.53
CA THR A 28 -7.85 -11.33 -1.83
C THR A 28 -7.92 -10.12 -2.75
N CYS A 29 -8.20 -10.31 -4.04
CA CYS A 29 -8.27 -9.20 -5.01
C CYS A 29 -9.34 -8.13 -4.65
N TYR A 30 -10.35 -8.50 -3.87
CA TYR A 30 -11.31 -7.54 -3.32
C TYR A 30 -10.63 -6.55 -2.34
N MET A 31 -9.70 -7.04 -1.53
CA MET A 31 -8.92 -6.24 -0.60
C MET A 31 -7.84 -5.46 -1.34
N ASP A 32 -7.17 -6.09 -2.31
CA ASP A 32 -6.14 -5.45 -3.12
C ASP A 32 -6.70 -4.23 -3.87
N SER A 33 -7.88 -4.37 -4.49
CA SER A 33 -8.51 -3.27 -5.22
C SER A 33 -8.94 -2.11 -4.31
N ALA A 34 -9.46 -2.41 -3.11
CA ALA A 34 -9.79 -1.38 -2.11
C ALA A 34 -8.53 -0.64 -1.61
N LEU A 35 -7.46 -1.37 -1.29
CA LEU A 35 -6.19 -0.80 -0.83
C LEU A 35 -5.54 0.09 -1.89
N GLN A 36 -5.58 -0.32 -3.16
CA GLN A 36 -5.07 0.50 -4.26
C GLN A 36 -5.82 1.83 -4.40
N CYS A 37 -7.15 1.84 -4.28
CA CYS A 37 -7.94 3.08 -4.28
C CYS A 37 -7.59 4.00 -3.10
N LEU A 38 -7.49 3.44 -1.89
CA LEU A 38 -7.14 4.22 -0.69
C LEU A 38 -5.70 4.76 -0.77
N SER A 39 -4.74 3.95 -1.23
CA SER A 39 -3.34 4.35 -1.42
C SER A 39 -3.13 5.42 -2.48
N ASN A 40 -4.11 5.63 -3.39
CA ASN A 40 -4.08 6.70 -4.39
C ASN A 40 -4.96 7.90 -4.00
N THR A 41 -5.54 7.88 -2.79
CA THR A 41 -6.23 9.03 -2.21
C THR A 41 -5.19 9.93 -1.54
N LEU A 42 -4.78 11.02 -2.23
CA LEU A 42 -3.65 11.87 -1.80
C LEU A 42 -3.74 12.36 -0.34
N PRO A 43 -4.88 12.90 0.14
CA PRO A 43 -4.95 13.36 1.54
C PRO A 43 -4.72 12.25 2.56
N LEU A 44 -5.22 11.05 2.27
CA LEU A 44 -5.07 9.89 3.15
C LEU A 44 -3.61 9.41 3.13
N THR A 45 -3.05 9.27 1.94
CA THR A 45 -1.66 8.83 1.73
C THR A 45 -0.66 9.74 2.43
N ASP A 46 -0.85 11.06 2.32
CA ASP A 46 0.03 12.04 2.97
C ASP A 46 0.02 11.90 4.50
N ILE A 47 -1.14 11.64 5.12
CA ILE A 47 -1.24 11.42 6.57
C ILE A 47 -0.38 10.22 7.01
N PHE A 48 -0.37 9.13 6.25
CA PHE A 48 0.45 7.95 6.55
C PHE A 48 1.93 8.18 6.29
N LEU A 49 2.29 8.76 5.14
CA LEU A 49 3.69 9.01 4.78
C LEU A 49 4.36 10.01 5.73
N SER A 50 3.61 11.05 6.16
CA SER A 50 4.07 12.03 7.16
C SER A 50 4.04 11.51 8.60
N ARG A 51 3.53 10.28 8.83
CA ARG A 51 3.33 9.67 10.16
C ARG A 51 2.41 10.44 11.11
N ARG A 52 1.65 11.41 10.59
CA ARG A 52 0.71 12.23 11.39
C ARG A 52 -0.37 11.37 12.05
N PHE A 53 -0.77 10.26 11.43
CA PHE A 53 -1.76 9.34 12.02
C PHE A 53 -1.39 8.84 13.42
N LEU A 54 -0.10 8.79 13.80
CA LEU A 54 0.35 8.27 15.08
C LEU A 54 -0.17 9.06 16.27
N SER A 55 -0.34 10.38 16.14
CA SER A 55 -0.93 11.21 17.19
C SER A 55 -2.43 10.99 17.36
N ASP A 56 -3.08 10.49 16.32
CA ASP A 56 -4.53 10.41 16.23
C ASP A 56 -5.07 9.02 16.63
N ILE A 57 -4.16 8.07 16.91
CA ILE A 57 -4.53 6.70 17.32
C ILE A 57 -5.22 6.72 18.67
N ASN A 58 -6.53 6.46 18.66
CA ASN A 58 -7.32 6.22 19.86
C ASN A 58 -7.30 4.73 20.26
N LYS A 59 -6.36 4.34 21.13
CA LYS A 59 -6.23 2.95 21.63
C LYS A 59 -7.33 2.54 22.61
N ASN A 60 -8.04 3.50 23.19
CA ASN A 60 -9.00 3.28 24.26
C ASN A 60 -10.45 3.19 23.75
N ASN A 61 -10.69 3.51 22.46
CA ASN A 61 -12.01 3.39 21.87
C ASN A 61 -12.49 1.92 21.90
N PRO A 62 -13.60 1.61 22.61
CA PRO A 62 -14.12 0.24 22.70
C PRO A 62 -14.58 -0.34 21.36
N LEU A 63 -14.85 0.51 20.36
CA LEU A 63 -15.20 0.11 18.99
C LEU A 63 -13.98 0.04 18.07
N GLY A 64 -12.80 0.45 18.55
CA GLY A 64 -11.57 0.49 17.76
C GLY A 64 -10.78 -0.81 17.80
N CYS A 65 -9.77 -0.90 16.94
CA CYS A 65 -8.88 -2.06 16.87
C CYS A 65 -7.61 -1.91 17.72
N LYS A 66 -7.67 -1.16 18.84
CA LYS A 66 -6.53 -0.88 19.74
C LYS A 66 -5.29 -0.32 19.03
N GLY A 67 -5.48 0.39 17.91
CA GLY A 67 -4.41 0.91 17.05
C GLY A 67 -3.69 -0.14 16.20
N LYS A 68 -4.23 -1.36 16.05
CA LYS A 68 -3.68 -2.39 15.15
C LYS A 68 -4.04 -2.14 13.68
N MET A 69 -5.16 -1.47 13.45
CA MET A 69 -5.55 -0.94 12.16
C MET A 69 -5.57 0.58 12.33
N ALA A 70 -4.75 1.25 11.54
CA ALA A 70 -4.68 2.69 11.43
C ALA A 70 -4.71 3.01 9.94
#